data_AF-O87895-F1
#
_entry.id   AF-O87895-F1
#
_cell.length_a   1.000
_cell.length_b   1.000
_cell.length_c   1.000
_cell.angle_alpha   90.00
_cell.angle_beta   90.00
_cell.angle_gamma   90.00
#
_symmetry.space_group_name_H-M   'P 1'
#
loop_
_entity.id
_entity.type
_entity.pdbx_description
1 polymer ?
#
loop_
_entity_poly.entity_id
_entity_poly.type
_entity_poly.pdbx_seq_one_letter_code
_entity_poly.pdbx_strand_id
1 'polypeptide(L)' 'GHAGAIVSGSSGTAAVKKDALEAAGVKVGKTPSETAVLVREILCTL' A
#
# COMPACT_ATOMS: atom_id res chain seq x y z
N GLY A 1 11.48 15.06 6.01
CA GLY A 1 10.28 14.57 5.31
C GLY A 1 10.53 14.60 3.81
N HIS A 2 9.79 13.83 3.03
CA HIS A 2 9.83 13.94 1.56
C HIS A 2 8.98 15.15 1.15
N ALA A 3 9.46 16.01 0.25
CA ALA A 3 8.75 17.25 -0.11
C ALA A 3 7.31 17.01 -0.60
N GLY A 4 7.05 15.86 -1.22
CA GLY A 4 5.72 15.44 -1.69
C GLY A 4 4.86 14.68 -0.67
N ALA A 5 5.29 14.48 0.58
CA ALA A 5 4.52 13.78 1.60
C ALA A 5 3.43 14.69 2.22
N ILE A 6 2.51 15.17 1.38
CA ILE A 6 1.44 16.10 1.76
C ILE A 6 0.10 15.43 1.50
N VAL A 7 -0.82 15.55 2.47
CA VAL A 7 -2.22 15.18 2.29
C VAL A 7 -2.97 16.41 1.78
N SER A 8 -3.34 16.42 0.50
CA SER A 8 -4.19 17.46 -0.09
C SER A 8 -5.51 16.83 -0.58
N GLY A 9 -6.63 17.50 -0.28
CA GLY A 9 -7.97 16.96 -0.53
C GLY A 9 -8.27 15.66 0.23
N SER A 10 -9.35 14.97 -0.15
CA SER A 10 -9.77 13.71 0.48
C SER A 10 -8.91 12.50 0.06
N SER A 11 -8.24 12.55 -1.10
CA SER A 11 -7.50 11.42 -1.68
C SER A 11 -6.00 11.36 -1.31
N GLY A 12 -5.52 12.34 -0.54
CA GLY A 12 -4.10 12.46 -0.20
C GLY A 12 -3.62 11.46 0.87
N THR A 13 -4.53 10.86 1.64
CA THR A 13 -4.18 10.01 2.78
C THR A 13 -3.65 8.64 2.34
N ALA A 14 -2.81 8.02 3.19
CA ALA A 14 -2.35 6.66 2.95
C ALA A 14 -3.50 5.63 2.93
N ALA A 15 -4.53 5.83 3.77
CA ALA A 15 -5.70 4.96 3.83
C ALA A 15 -6.47 4.94 2.51
N VAL A 16 -6.79 6.12 1.95
CA VAL A 16 -7.54 6.18 0.67
C VAL A 16 -6.74 5.57 -0.49
N LYS A 17 -5.40 5.73 -0.48
CA LYS A 17 -4.55 5.08 -1.48
C LYS A 17 -4.53 3.56 -1.33
N LYS A 18 -4.51 3.05 -0.09
CA LYS A 18 -4.62 1.61 0.19
C LYS A 18 -5.94 1.06 -0.35
N ASP A 19 -7.06 1.68 -0.01
CA ASP A 19 -8.39 1.25 -0.46
C ASP A 19 -8.50 1.22 -1.99
N ALA A 20 -7.96 2.23 -2.68
CA ALA A 20 -7.98 2.31 -4.13
C ALA A 20 -7.13 1.19 -4.80
N LEU A 21 -5.98 0.87 -4.24
CA LEU A 21 -5.13 -0.22 -4.72
C LEU A 21 -5.77 -1.59 -4.47
N GLU A 22 -6.39 -1.79 -3.30
CA GLU A 22 -7.11 -3.01 -2.96
C GLU A 22 -8.33 -3.21 -3.86
N ALA A 23 -9.08 -2.14 -4.17
CA ALA A 23 -10.17 -2.17 -5.15
C ALA A 23 -9.69 -2.55 -6.56
N ALA A 24 -8.43 -2.27 -6.90
CA ALA A 24 -7.79 -2.70 -8.15
C ALA A 24 -7.21 -4.13 -8.09
N GLY A 25 -7.42 -4.86 -7.00
CA GLY A 25 -6.94 -6.24 -6.82
C GLY A 25 -5.49 -6.34 -6.32
N VAL A 26 -4.87 -5.22 -5.90
CA VAL A 26 -3.51 -5.22 -5.35
C VAL A 26 -3.55 -5.52 -3.86
N LYS A 27 -2.72 -6.46 -3.38
CA LYS A 27 -2.52 -6.69 -1.94
C LYS A 27 -1.65 -5.57 -1.34
N VAL A 28 -2.12 -4.89 -0.30
CA VAL A 28 -1.40 -3.75 0.31
C VAL A 28 -1.17 -3.98 1.81
N GLY A 29 0.09 -4.14 2.21
CA GLY A 29 0.47 -4.30 3.61
C GLY A 29 0.24 -3.02 4.43
N LYS A 30 -0.24 -3.16 5.67
CA LYS A 30 -0.43 -2.04 6.61
C LYS A 30 0.89 -1.58 7.22
N THR A 31 1.89 -2.44 7.26
CA THR A 31 3.24 -2.15 7.76
C THR A 31 4.32 -2.51 6.73
N PRO A 32 5.54 -1.95 6.86
CA PRO A 32 6.66 -2.37 6.01
C PRO A 32 6.95 -3.86 6.11
N SER A 33 6.87 -4.45 7.30
CA SER A 33 7.11 -5.89 7.52
C SER A 33 6.04 -6.75 6.83
N GLU A 34 4.78 -6.35 6.90
CA GLU A 34 3.69 -7.06 6.22
C GLU A 34 3.87 -7.04 4.70
N THR A 35 4.36 -5.93 4.14
CA THR A 35 4.71 -5.86 2.70
C THR A 35 5.75 -6.92 2.34
N ALA A 36 6.77 -7.12 3.17
CA ALA A 36 7.78 -8.16 2.94
C ALA A 36 7.18 -9.58 3.00
N VAL A 37 6.25 -9.83 3.93
CA VAL A 37 5.54 -11.11 4.02
C VAL A 37 4.72 -11.36 2.76
N LEU A 38 3.95 -10.38 2.30
CA LEU A 38 3.13 -10.49 1.07
C LEU A 38 3.97 -10.82 -0.16
N VAL A 39 5.14 -10.18 -0.32
CA VAL A 39 6.06 -10.49 -1.42
C VAL A 39 6.56 -11.93 -1.32
N ARG A 40 6.97 -12.38 -0.13
CA ARG A 40 7.44 -13.75 0.09
C ARG A 40 6.35 -14.77 -0.24
N GLU A 41 5.11 -14.52 0.16
CA GLU A 41 3.97 -15.39 -0.18
C GLU A 41 3.77 -15.48 -1.69
N ILE A 42 3.78 -14.35 -2.40
CA ILE A 42 3.62 -14.33 -3.86
C ILE A 42 4.73 -15.15 -4.53
N LEU A 43 5.99 -14.90 -4.19
CA LEU A 43 7.15 -15.60 -4.77
C LEU A 43 7.16 -17.10 -4.48
N CYS A 44 6.62 -17.53 -3.35
CA CYS A 44 6.52 -18.96 -3.00
C CYS A 44 5.39 -19.68 -3.77
N THR A 45 4.45 -18.94 -4.35
CA THR A 45 3.32 -19.48 -5.12
C THR A 45 3.50 -19.39 -6.64
N LEU A 46 4.65 -18.87 -7.10
CA LEU A 46 5.09 -18.90 -8.49
C LEU A 46 5.87 -20.19 -8.78
#